data_AF-A0A8C4W9X6-F1
#
_entry.id   AF-A0A8C4W9X6-F1
#
_cell.length_a   1.000
_cell.length_b   1.000
_cell.length_c   1.000
_cell.angle_alpha   90.00
_cell.angle_beta   90.00
_cell.angle_gamma   90.00
#
_symmetry.space_group_name_H-M   'P 1'
#
loop_
_entity.id
_entity.type
_entity.pdbx_description
1 polymer ?
#
loop_
_entity_poly.entity_id
_entity_poly.type
_entity_poly.pdbx_seq_one_letter_code
_entity_poly.pdbx_strand_id
1 'polypeptide(L)'
;MSSMEEVETEETVTCLHITLYHPCQEEKQVFRSLKFHKRERCRVDDMAKFGRDSNICHYNLMDTRVSRVQFTLPLQQLSLSRLLATIW
;
A
#
# COMPACT_ATOMS: atom_id res chain seq x y z
N MET A 1 34.85 19.55 29.71
CA MET A 1 34.25 19.08 28.44
C MET A 1 32.92 18.44 28.81
N SER A 2 31.80 19.10 28.53
CA SER A 2 30.47 18.54 28.77
C SER A 2 30.16 17.63 27.59
N SER A 3 30.01 16.34 27.84
CA SER A 3 29.54 15.36 26.86
C SER A 3 28.07 15.63 26.60
N MET A 4 27.75 16.00 25.36
CA MET A 4 26.38 16.13 24.88
C MET A 4 25.79 14.72 24.84
N GLU A 5 24.90 14.39 25.78
CA GLU A 5 24.13 13.14 25.74
C GLU A 5 23.18 13.21 24.54
N GLU A 6 23.51 12.48 23.47
CA GLU A 6 22.62 12.29 22.33
C GLU A 6 21.43 11.43 22.79
N VAL A 7 20.31 12.10 23.07
CA VAL A 7 19.03 11.43 23.32
C VAL A 7 18.47 11.00 21.97
N GLU A 8 18.37 9.69 21.74
CA GLU A 8 17.68 9.13 20.58
C GLU A 8 16.23 9.60 20.58
N THR A 9 15.81 10.29 19.51
CA THR A 9 14.43 10.72 19.33
C THR A 9 13.73 9.77 18.36
N GLU A 10 12.52 9.32 18.73
CA GLU A 10 11.75 8.42 17.87
C GLU A 10 11.11 9.22 16.71
N GLU A 11 11.55 8.95 15.48
CA GLU A 11 10.91 9.49 14.29
C GLU A 11 9.60 8.75 13.98
N THR A 12 8.52 9.53 13.80
CA THR A 12 7.24 8.96 13.35
C THR A 12 7.21 8.81 11.84
N VAL A 13 6.62 7.71 11.36
CA VAL A 13 6.50 7.42 9.93
C VAL A 13 5.04 7.52 9.51
N THR A 14 4.78 8.26 8.44
CA THR A 14 3.45 8.35 7.83
C THR A 14 2.97 6.96 7.40
N CYS A 15 1.77 6.58 7.86
CA CYS A 15 1.16 5.29 7.54
C CYS A 15 -0.15 5.51 6.76
N LEU A 16 -0.18 5.04 5.52
CA LEU A 16 -1.39 5.01 4.70
C LEU A 16 -2.18 3.73 5.00
N HIS A 17 -3.39 3.88 5.53
CA HIS A 17 -4.34 2.79 5.71
C HIS A 17 -5.23 2.67 4.48
N ILE A 18 -5.20 1.51 3.81
CA ILE A 18 -6.03 1.24 2.64
C ILE A 18 -7.09 0.19 3.00
N THR A 19 -8.35 0.52 2.77
CA THR A 19 -9.45 -0.44 2.83
C THR A 19 -9.91 -0.74 1.41
N LEU A 20 -9.89 -2.02 1.05
CA LEU A 20 -10.31 -2.50 -0.26
C LEU A 20 -11.65 -3.23 -0.14
N TYR A 21 -12.51 -3.06 -1.14
CA TYR A 21 -13.78 -3.78 -1.24
C TYR A 21 -13.96 -4.31 -2.66
N HIS A 22 -14.45 -5.55 -2.77
CA HIS A 22 -14.90 -6.14 -4.03
C HIS A 22 -16.17 -6.97 -3.77
N PRO A 23 -17.26 -6.83 -4.54
CA PRO A 23 -18.54 -7.49 -4.26
C PRO A 23 -18.46 -9.02 -4.13
N CYS A 24 -17.62 -9.66 -4.95
CA CYS A 24 -17.40 -11.12 -4.94
C CYS A 24 -16.03 -11.50 -4.35
N GLN A 25 -15.51 -10.77 -3.37
CA GLN A 25 -14.14 -10.97 -2.86
C GLN A 25 -13.87 -12.39 -2.35
N GLU A 26 -14.87 -13.04 -1.74
CA GLU A 26 -14.76 -14.40 -1.20
C GLU A 26 -14.77 -15.46 -2.30
N GLU A 27 -15.66 -15.33 -3.28
CA GLU A 27 -15.76 -16.29 -4.39
C GLU A 27 -14.55 -16.19 -5.32
N LYS A 28 -14.18 -14.96 -5.71
CA LYS A 28 -13.10 -14.73 -6.67
C LYS A 28 -11.72 -14.69 -6.06
N GLN A 29 -11.61 -14.62 -4.74
CA GLN A 29 -10.33 -14.55 -4.04
C GLN A 29 -9.46 -13.38 -4.54
N VAL A 30 -10.09 -12.25 -4.90
CA VAL A 30 -9.45 -11.09 -5.57
C VAL A 30 -8.25 -10.57 -4.77
N PHE A 31 -8.33 -10.64 -3.45
CA PHE A 31 -7.31 -10.12 -2.56
C PHE A 31 -6.35 -11.19 -1.99
N ARG A 32 -6.39 -12.43 -2.49
CA ARG A 32 -5.61 -13.55 -1.96
C ARG A 32 -4.09 -13.32 -1.90
N SER A 33 -3.55 -12.49 -2.78
CA SER A 33 -2.12 -12.19 -2.82
C SER A 33 -1.69 -11.09 -1.83
N LEU A 34 -2.65 -10.36 -1.24
CA LEU A 34 -2.39 -9.24 -0.36
C LEU A 34 -2.19 -9.70 1.09
N LYS A 35 -1.22 -9.08 1.77
CA LYS A 35 -0.93 -9.33 3.19
C LYS A 35 -1.68 -8.31 4.05
N PHE A 36 -2.95 -8.59 4.32
CA PHE A 36 -3.76 -7.74 5.19
C PHE A 36 -3.20 -7.68 6.62
N HIS A 37 -3.46 -6.57 7.31
CA HIS A 37 -3.05 -6.32 8.70
C HIS A 37 -1.54 -6.30 8.94
N LYS A 38 -0.73 -6.27 7.88
CA LYS A 38 0.71 -6.07 7.94
C LYS A 38 1.09 -4.71 7.40
N ARG A 39 1.82 -3.93 8.19
CA ARG A 39 2.42 -2.67 7.72
C ARG A 39 3.67 -2.98 6.90
N GLU A 40 3.80 -2.31 5.77
CA GLU A 40 4.96 -2.37 4.90
C GLU A 40 5.65 -1.01 4.92
N ARG A 41 6.98 -1.00 5.04
CA ARG A 41 7.77 0.21 4.90
C ARG A 41 8.13 0.38 3.43
N CYS A 42 7.84 1.55 2.89
CA CYS A 42 8.14 1.90 1.51
C CYS A 42 9.06 3.13 1.50
N ARG A 43 9.87 3.29 0.46
CA ARG A 43 10.65 4.51 0.29
C ARG A 43 9.74 5.61 -0.22
N VAL A 44 10.04 6.86 0.14
CA VAL A 44 9.19 7.99 -0.26
C VAL A 44 9.16 8.15 -1.78
N ASP A 45 10.25 7.78 -2.48
CA ASP A 45 10.39 7.85 -3.94
C ASP A 45 9.70 6.68 -4.67
N ASP A 46 9.16 5.71 -3.94
CA ASP A 46 8.46 4.58 -4.54
C ASP A 46 7.04 4.97 -4.98
N MET A 47 6.49 4.16 -5.88
CA MET A 47 5.09 4.22 -6.28
C MET A 47 4.39 2.91 -5.93
N ALA A 48 3.35 2.97 -5.10
CA ALA A 48 2.52 1.81 -4.81
C ALA A 48 1.59 1.53 -6.00
N LYS A 49 1.81 0.41 -6.70
CA LYS A 49 1.08 0.01 -7.90
C LYS A 49 0.16 -1.15 -7.60
N PHE A 50 -1.11 -1.00 -7.95
CA PHE A 50 -2.17 -2.00 -7.76
C PHE A 50 -2.66 -2.44 -9.13
N GLY A 51 -2.82 -3.74 -9.34
CA GLY A 51 -3.25 -4.29 -10.64
C GLY A 51 -3.09 -5.80 -10.69
N ARG A 52 -3.40 -6.42 -11.83
CA ARG A 52 -3.28 -7.89 -11.98
C ARG A 52 -1.90 -8.38 -12.46
N ASP A 53 -1.06 -7.48 -12.96
CA ASP A 53 0.25 -7.86 -13.53
C ASP A 53 1.35 -7.88 -12.46
N SER A 54 1.70 -9.08 -12.02
CA SER A 54 2.69 -9.32 -10.96
C SER A 54 4.12 -8.95 -11.31
N ASN A 55 4.42 -8.66 -12.58
CA ASN A 55 5.76 -8.21 -12.97
C ASN A 55 5.96 -6.72 -12.68
N ILE A 56 4.87 -5.96 -12.55
CA ILE A 56 4.92 -4.49 -12.44
C ILE A 56 4.16 -3.94 -11.23
N CYS A 57 3.23 -4.70 -10.65
CA CYS A 57 2.44 -4.28 -9.50
C CYS A 57 2.99 -4.88 -8.20
N HIS A 58 3.16 -4.00 -7.20
CA HIS A 58 3.50 -4.38 -5.83
C HIS A 58 2.33 -5.09 -5.14
N TYR A 59 1.10 -4.63 -5.41
CA TYR A 59 -0.13 -5.13 -4.79
C TYR A 59 -1.00 -5.78 -5.85
N ASN A 60 -0.94 -7.11 -5.91
CA ASN A 60 -1.59 -7.86 -6.97
C ASN A 60 -3.06 -8.18 -6.67
N LEU A 61 -3.94 -7.89 -7.63
CA LEU A 61 -5.37 -8.13 -7.55
C LEU A 61 -5.74 -9.28 -8.49
N MET A 62 -6.22 -10.39 -7.94
CA MET A 62 -6.42 -11.67 -8.62
C MET A 62 -7.80 -11.74 -9.31
N ASP A 63 -8.10 -10.81 -10.22
CA ASP A 63 -9.30 -10.87 -11.08
C ASP A 63 -8.92 -10.47 -12.51
N THR A 64 -9.40 -11.22 -13.51
CA THR A 64 -9.12 -10.97 -14.93
C THR A 64 -9.70 -9.66 -15.45
N ARG A 65 -10.72 -9.11 -14.76
CA ARG A 65 -11.33 -7.81 -15.08
C ARG A 65 -10.49 -6.63 -14.60
N VAL A 66 -9.57 -6.86 -13.65
CA VAL A 66 -8.66 -5.82 -13.19
C VAL A 66 -7.64 -5.51 -14.29
N SER A 67 -7.35 -4.22 -14.48
CA SER A 67 -6.33 -3.79 -15.45
C SER A 67 -4.94 -4.29 -15.06
N ARG A 68 -4.01 -4.40 -16.02
CA ARG A 68 -2.62 -4.78 -15.74
C ARG A 68 -2.03 -3.90 -14.63
N VAL A 69 -2.28 -2.58 -14.74
CA VAL A 69 -2.18 -1.61 -13.65
C VAL A 69 -3.55 -0.94 -13.51
N GLN A 70 -4.17 -1.06 -12.34
CA GLN A 70 -5.47 -0.46 -12.02
C GLN A 70 -5.31 0.97 -11.53
N PHE A 71 -4.39 1.20 -10.59
CA PHE A 71 -4.04 2.54 -10.10
C PHE A 71 -2.65 2.55 -9.49
N THR A 72 -2.09 3.76 -9.37
CA THR A 72 -0.77 3.99 -8.79
C THR A 72 -0.85 5.13 -7.79
N LEU A 73 -0.21 4.96 -6.64
CA LEU A 73 -0.10 5.99 -5.60
C LEU A 73 1.37 6.42 -5.48
N PRO A 74 1.72 7.66 -5.87
CA PRO A 74 3.02 8.23 -5.57
C PRO A 74 3.13 8.52 -4.08
N LEU A 75 4.15 7.96 -3.40
CA LEU A 75 4.27 8.07 -1.95
C LEU A 75 4.81 9.43 -1.49
N GLN A 76 5.52 10.14 -2.36
CA GLN A 76 6.10 11.47 -2.12
C GLN A 76 5.06 12.53 -1.71
N GLN A 77 3.80 12.37 -2.12
CA GLN A 77 2.75 13.39 -1.98
C GLN A 77 1.58 12.92 -1.11
N LEU A 78 1.75 11.84 -0.34
CA LEU A 78 0.70 11.35 0.53
C LEU A 78 0.49 12.28 1.73
N SER A 79 -0.54 13.11 1.66
CA SER A 79 -1.07 13.88 2.80
C SER A 79 -2.22 13.15 3.52
N LEU A 80 -2.79 12.11 2.89
CA LEU A 80 -3.89 11.33 3.41
C LEU A 80 -3.39 10.11 4.19
N SER A 81 -3.98 9.87 5.35
CA SER A 81 -3.73 8.68 6.16
C SER A 81 -4.66 7.51 5.83
N ARG A 82 -5.72 7.74 5.02
CA ARG A 82 -6.74 6.72 4.68
C ARG A 82 -7.14 6.79 3.21
N LEU A 83 -7.29 5.63 2.59
CA LEU A 83 -7.83 5.45 1.24
C LEU A 83 -8.87 4.32 1.24
N LEU A 84 -10.02 4.58 0.64
CA LEU A 84 -11.04 3.56 0.34
C LEU A 84 -11.02 3.31 -1.16
N ALA A 85 -10.88 2.05 -1.57
CA ALA A 85 -10.93 1.69 -2.99
C ALA A 85 -11.87 0.50 -3.24
N THR A 86 -12.80 0.70 -4.16
CA THR A 86 -13.70 -0.35 -4.66
C THR A 86 -13.14 -0.92 -5.97
N ILE A 87 -12.97 -2.24 -6.02
CA ILE A 87 -12.48 -2.97 -7.19
C ILE A 87 -13.67 -3.69 -7.84
N TRP A 88 -13.82 -3.59 -9.15
CA TRP A 88 -14.94 -4.15 -9.93
C TRP A 88 -14.50 -5.19 -10.94
#